data_AF-A0A9Q2W568-F1
#
_entry.id   AF-A0A9Q2W568-F1
#
_cell.length_a   1.000
_cell.length_b   1.000
_cell.length_c   1.000
_cell.angle_alpha   90.00
_cell.angle_beta   90.00
_cell.angle_gamma   90.00
#
_symmetry.space_group_name_H-M   'P 1'
#
loop_
_entity.id
_entity.type
_entity.pdbx_description
1 polymer ?
#
loop_
_entity_poly.entity_id
_entity_poly.type
_entity_poly.pdbx_seq_one_letter_code
_entity_poly.pdbx_strand_id
1 'polypeptide(L)'
;MTVGEKRPVRVRIELIADEWQGERRWVSPARLEVRWEDRHAYIELDQKRRAVAAFDPSVEQWRTAELVLWKSVPFELAEFNRDSAGSITVHDVPALAQYLRVDQQDLETPPSYYDGPDLHAPWPTTELIGRTAAALYPTDIINYIEDQERTAQEHALNGDHFTSIVDGQDYYIAPDEARRRFIERTLPELDRLRDWIGVERSAEIEGQRLLLDRLGRVTVIAEQALDDLEPRHKTLALKLRKELAAALEGVNVLPPSS
;
A
#
# COMPACT_ATOMS: atom_id res chain seq x y z
N MET A 1 -31.57 -34.18 -34.44
CA MET A 1 -30.64 -33.21 -35.04
C MET A 1 -29.29 -33.39 -34.38
N THR A 2 -28.38 -34.10 -35.03
CA THR A 2 -27.02 -34.36 -34.54
C THR A 2 -26.16 -33.15 -34.85
N VAL A 3 -25.78 -32.40 -33.82
CA VAL A 3 -24.77 -31.34 -33.91
C VAL A 3 -23.44 -32.04 -34.17
N GLY A 4 -22.97 -31.99 -35.42
CA GLY A 4 -21.65 -32.49 -35.78
C GLY A 4 -20.59 -31.67 -35.07
N GLU A 5 -19.92 -32.29 -34.08
CA GLU A 5 -18.73 -31.75 -33.45
C GLU A 5 -17.64 -31.55 -34.52
N LYS A 6 -17.46 -30.29 -34.95
CA LYS A 6 -16.30 -29.91 -35.76
C LYS A 6 -15.07 -30.15 -34.89
N ARG A 7 -14.25 -31.14 -35.26
CA ARG A 7 -12.94 -31.39 -34.64
C ARG A 7 -12.17 -30.06 -34.54
N PRO A 8 -11.59 -29.72 -33.38
CA PRO A 8 -10.87 -28.47 -33.21
C PRO A 8 -9.74 -28.40 -34.24
N VAL A 9 -9.62 -27.25 -34.91
CA VAL A 9 -8.58 -27.00 -35.91
C VAL A 9 -7.23 -27.27 -35.25
N ARG A 10 -6.39 -28.10 -35.86
CA ARG A 10 -5.02 -28.36 -35.39
C ARG A 10 -4.03 -27.85 -36.41
N VAL A 11 -2.91 -27.35 -35.93
CA VAL A 11 -1.80 -26.87 -36.76
C VAL A 11 -0.66 -27.89 -36.67
N ARG A 12 -0.04 -28.19 -37.81
CA ARG A 12 1.15 -29.05 -37.84
C ARG A 12 2.38 -28.19 -37.56
N ILE A 13 3.14 -28.54 -36.53
CA ILE A 13 4.42 -27.91 -36.19
C ILE A 13 5.57 -28.88 -36.46
N GLU A 14 6.77 -28.34 -36.63
CA GLU A 14 8.02 -29.07 -36.75
C GLU A 14 8.97 -28.58 -35.66
N LEU A 15 9.55 -29.52 -34.89
CA LEU A 15 10.51 -29.22 -33.84
C LEU A 15 11.91 -29.09 -34.44
N ILE A 16 12.63 -28.03 -34.06
CA ILE A 16 13.92 -27.65 -34.67
C ILE A 16 15.13 -27.85 -33.75
N ALA A 17 14.92 -28.17 -32.46
CA ALA A 17 16.02 -28.44 -31.54
C ALA A 17 16.67 -29.80 -31.87
N ASP A 18 17.99 -29.90 -31.71
CA ASP A 18 18.82 -31.02 -32.18
C ASP A 18 18.31 -32.40 -31.72
N GLU A 19 17.82 -32.48 -30.49
CA GLU A 19 17.28 -33.71 -29.89
C GLU A 19 15.90 -34.13 -30.43
N TRP A 20 15.18 -33.24 -31.13
CA TRP A 20 13.86 -33.49 -31.74
C TRP A 20 13.80 -33.10 -33.23
N GLN A 21 14.96 -32.97 -33.88
CA GLN A 21 15.04 -32.43 -35.23
C GLN A 21 14.21 -33.27 -36.21
N GLY A 22 13.26 -32.62 -36.89
CA GLY A 22 12.38 -33.25 -37.87
C GLY A 22 11.14 -33.92 -37.28
N GLU A 23 10.95 -33.89 -35.95
CA GLU A 23 9.72 -34.36 -35.33
C GLU A 23 8.56 -33.41 -35.63
N ARG A 24 7.45 -33.97 -36.13
CA ARG A 24 6.23 -33.22 -36.46
C ARG A 24 5.09 -33.60 -35.54
N ARG A 25 4.43 -32.61 -34.95
CA ARG A 25 3.27 -32.82 -34.07
C ARG A 25 2.13 -31.93 -34.51
N TRP A 26 0.91 -32.38 -34.21
CA TRP A 26 -0.27 -31.54 -34.31
C TRP A 26 -0.50 -30.86 -32.97
N VAL A 27 -0.68 -29.55 -32.95
CA VAL A 27 -0.99 -28.80 -31.72
C VAL A 27 -2.26 -27.99 -31.92
N SER A 28 -2.91 -27.65 -30.80
CA SER A 28 -3.98 -26.65 -30.83
C SER A 28 -3.37 -25.29 -31.21
N PRO A 29 -3.99 -24.50 -32.10
CA PRO A 29 -3.59 -23.12 -32.37
C PRO A 29 -3.43 -22.29 -31.08
N ALA A 30 -4.22 -22.58 -30.04
CA ALA A 30 -4.14 -21.90 -28.75
C ALA A 30 -2.83 -22.13 -27.97
N ARG A 31 -1.96 -23.05 -28.42
CA ARG A 31 -0.61 -23.26 -27.86
C ARG A 31 0.48 -22.51 -28.62
N LEU A 32 0.12 -21.81 -29.70
CA LEU A 32 1.06 -21.02 -30.50
C LEU A 32 1.02 -19.59 -29.97
N GLU A 33 2.08 -19.22 -29.25
CA GLU A 33 2.19 -17.92 -28.58
C GLU A 33 2.44 -16.77 -29.57
N VAL A 34 3.30 -17.00 -30.56
CA VAL A 34 3.78 -15.95 -31.47
C VAL A 34 4.09 -16.53 -32.85
N ARG A 35 4.17 -15.66 -33.87
CA ARG A 35 4.66 -16.05 -35.20
C ARG A 35 6.12 -16.48 -35.10
N TRP A 36 6.48 -17.46 -35.92
CA TRP A 36 7.83 -18.02 -35.92
C TRP A 36 8.93 -17.00 -36.22
N GLU A 37 8.62 -16.00 -37.04
CA GLU A 37 9.51 -14.88 -37.38
C GLU A 37 9.90 -14.05 -36.14
N ASP A 38 9.00 -13.89 -35.17
CA ASP A 38 9.18 -13.07 -33.98
C ASP A 38 9.70 -13.85 -32.76
N ARG A 39 9.97 -15.16 -32.91
CA ARG A 39 10.30 -16.07 -31.80
C ARG A 39 11.45 -15.60 -30.92
N HIS A 40 12.47 -14.96 -31.49
CA HIS A 40 13.66 -14.52 -30.75
C HIS A 40 13.32 -13.35 -29.82
N ALA A 41 12.54 -12.39 -30.31
CA ALA A 41 12.05 -11.28 -29.48
C ALA A 41 11.13 -11.79 -28.37
N TYR A 42 10.27 -12.76 -28.67
CA TYR A 42 9.42 -13.39 -27.66
C TYR A 42 10.22 -14.12 -26.58
N ILE A 43 11.23 -14.92 -26.96
CA ILE A 43 12.10 -15.63 -26.00
C ILE A 43 12.86 -14.63 -25.11
N GLU A 44 13.37 -13.54 -25.68
CA GLU A 44 14.07 -12.51 -24.89
C GLU A 44 13.12 -11.83 -23.90
N LEU A 45 11.90 -11.50 -24.32
CA LEU A 45 10.87 -10.92 -23.44
C LEU A 45 10.43 -11.89 -22.34
N ASP A 46 10.25 -13.17 -22.67
CA ASP A 46 9.92 -14.23 -21.71
C ASP A 46 11.05 -14.41 -20.68
N GLN A 47 12.32 -14.33 -21.09
CA GLN A 47 13.46 -14.34 -20.17
C GLN A 47 13.43 -13.14 -19.20
N LYS A 48 13.14 -11.93 -19.70
CA LYS A 48 12.99 -10.72 -18.88
C LYS A 48 11.83 -10.85 -17.89
N ARG A 49 10.67 -11.31 -18.35
CA ARG A 49 9.50 -11.62 -17.50
C ARG A 49 9.84 -12.60 -16.38
N ARG A 50 10.53 -13.68 -16.71
CA ARG A 50 10.97 -14.67 -15.71
C ARG A 50 11.98 -14.11 -14.73
N ALA A 51 12.88 -13.22 -15.16
CA ALA A 51 13.83 -12.59 -14.26
C ALA A 51 13.14 -11.67 -13.24
N VAL A 52 12.12 -10.91 -13.67
CA VAL A 52 11.26 -10.13 -12.75
C VAL A 52 10.43 -11.03 -11.84
N ALA A 53 9.89 -12.13 -12.37
CA ALA A 53 9.08 -13.08 -11.61
C ALA A 53 9.88 -14.04 -10.72
N ALA A 54 11.22 -13.97 -10.73
CA ALA A 54 12.08 -14.85 -9.92
C ALA A 54 12.14 -14.45 -8.45
N PHE A 55 11.62 -13.27 -8.10
CA PHE A 55 11.52 -12.80 -6.73
C PHE A 55 10.33 -13.45 -6.02
N ASP A 56 10.45 -13.62 -4.70
CA ASP A 56 9.46 -14.27 -3.85
C ASP A 56 9.42 -13.54 -2.50
N PRO A 57 8.85 -12.32 -2.45
CA PRO A 57 8.67 -11.60 -1.19
C PRO A 57 7.74 -12.37 -0.27
N SER A 58 7.91 -12.20 1.04
CA SER A 58 6.98 -12.83 1.99
C SER A 58 5.58 -12.22 1.83
N VAL A 59 4.54 -12.98 2.17
CA VAL A 59 3.14 -12.50 2.11
C VAL A 59 2.96 -11.22 2.93
N GLU A 60 3.67 -11.15 4.05
CA GLU A 60 3.73 -9.97 4.91
C GLU A 60 4.27 -8.75 4.14
N GLN A 61 5.45 -8.88 3.54
CA GLN A 61 6.08 -7.80 2.77
C GLN A 61 5.20 -7.35 1.61
N TRP A 62 4.63 -8.32 0.87
CA TRP A 62 3.74 -8.09 -0.25
C TRP A 62 2.51 -7.26 0.17
N ARG A 63 1.87 -7.60 1.30
CA ARG A 63 0.70 -6.84 1.80
C ARG A 63 1.06 -5.42 2.24
N THR A 64 2.22 -5.26 2.88
CA THR A 64 2.71 -3.93 3.25
C THR A 64 2.93 -3.07 2.01
N ALA A 65 3.56 -3.62 0.97
CA ALA A 65 3.75 -2.93 -0.30
C ALA A 65 2.43 -2.54 -0.96
N GLU A 66 1.46 -3.48 -1.06
CA GLU A 66 0.15 -3.22 -1.64
C GLU A 66 -0.54 -2.04 -0.94
N LEU A 67 -0.59 -2.04 0.39
CA LEU A 67 -1.23 -0.98 1.17
C LEU A 67 -0.52 0.38 0.97
N VAL A 68 0.81 0.41 1.06
CA VAL A 68 1.59 1.63 0.94
C VAL A 68 1.46 2.24 -0.45
N LEU A 69 1.62 1.43 -1.50
CA LEU A 69 1.53 1.87 -2.89
C LEU A 69 0.12 2.37 -3.20
N TRP A 70 -0.91 1.64 -2.77
CA TRP A 70 -2.30 2.05 -2.96
C TRP A 70 -2.64 3.38 -2.28
N LYS A 71 -2.06 3.66 -1.10
CA LYS A 71 -2.29 4.92 -0.37
C LYS A 71 -1.46 6.08 -0.88
N SER A 72 -0.23 5.83 -1.32
CA SER A 72 0.80 6.87 -1.42
C SER A 72 1.28 7.12 -2.85
N VAL A 73 1.01 6.21 -3.79
CA VAL A 73 1.48 6.31 -5.17
C VAL A 73 0.26 6.41 -6.10
N PRO A 74 0.15 7.48 -6.91
CA PRO A 74 -0.89 7.59 -7.92
C PRO A 74 -0.84 6.43 -8.92
N PHE A 75 -2.01 5.85 -9.19
CA PHE A 75 -2.14 4.73 -10.12
C PHE A 75 -1.65 5.07 -11.53
N GLU A 76 -1.79 6.33 -11.94
CA GLU A 76 -1.33 6.83 -13.23
C GLU A 76 0.20 6.83 -13.36
N LEU A 77 0.94 6.78 -12.26
CA LEU A 77 2.40 6.72 -12.26
C LEU A 77 2.91 5.28 -12.18
N ALA A 78 2.31 4.47 -11.31
CA ALA A 78 2.67 3.07 -11.17
C ALA A 78 1.53 2.21 -10.60
N GLU A 79 1.50 0.95 -11.04
CA GLU A 79 0.57 -0.09 -10.61
C GLU A 79 1.32 -1.27 -10.00
N PHE A 80 0.95 -1.64 -8.77
CA PHE A 80 1.44 -2.85 -8.13
C PHE A 80 0.75 -4.08 -8.72
N ASN A 81 1.52 -5.00 -9.29
CA ASN A 81 0.97 -6.19 -9.92
C ASN A 81 0.58 -7.21 -8.86
N ARG A 82 -0.63 -7.77 -8.98
CA ARG A 82 -1.13 -8.84 -8.09
C ARG A 82 -0.55 -10.22 -8.43
N ASP A 83 0.75 -10.28 -8.68
CA ASP A 83 1.50 -11.53 -8.81
C ASP A 83 2.15 -11.91 -7.47
N SER A 84 2.63 -13.14 -7.37
CA SER A 84 3.38 -13.60 -6.19
C SER A 84 4.78 -12.99 -6.10
N ALA A 85 5.29 -12.43 -7.20
CA ALA A 85 6.63 -11.85 -7.24
C ALA A 85 6.69 -10.43 -6.67
N GLY A 86 5.52 -9.79 -6.45
CA GLY A 86 5.40 -8.41 -6.01
C GLY A 86 5.98 -7.42 -7.02
N SER A 87 5.85 -7.71 -8.31
CA SER A 87 6.35 -6.82 -9.36
C SER A 87 5.52 -5.53 -9.45
N ILE A 88 6.09 -4.51 -10.07
CA ILE A 88 5.42 -3.23 -10.30
C ILE A 88 5.54 -2.83 -11.76
N THR A 89 4.47 -2.23 -12.28
CA THR A 89 4.45 -1.62 -13.62
C THR A 89 4.48 -0.11 -13.45
N VAL A 90 5.46 0.57 -14.02
CA VAL A 90 5.62 2.03 -13.97
C VAL A 90 5.26 2.61 -15.33
N HIS A 91 4.26 3.47 -15.36
CA HIS A 91 3.70 4.04 -16.60
C HIS A 91 4.43 5.30 -17.06
N ASP A 92 5.01 6.06 -16.12
CA ASP A 92 5.80 7.27 -16.40
C ASP A 92 7.00 7.32 -15.43
N VAL A 93 8.13 6.74 -15.87
CA VAL A 93 9.37 6.67 -15.07
C VAL A 93 9.88 8.06 -14.68
N PRO A 94 9.99 9.05 -15.59
CA PRO A 94 10.38 10.41 -15.22
C PRO A 94 9.46 11.07 -14.18
N ALA A 95 8.14 10.97 -14.35
CA ALA A 95 7.20 11.59 -13.42
C ALA A 95 7.22 10.89 -12.05
N LEU A 96 7.33 9.57 -12.02
CA LEU A 96 7.46 8.82 -10.77
C LEU A 96 8.77 9.15 -10.04
N ALA A 97 9.90 9.21 -10.75
CA ALA A 97 11.18 9.59 -10.14
C ALA A 97 11.12 11.00 -9.54
N GLN A 98 10.49 11.95 -10.22
CA GLN A 98 10.27 13.30 -9.70
C GLN A 98 9.35 13.30 -8.47
N TYR A 99 8.26 12.54 -8.51
CA TYR A 99 7.31 12.40 -7.41
C TYR A 99 8.00 11.84 -6.15
N LEU A 100 8.81 10.80 -6.32
CA LEU A 100 9.54 10.14 -5.24
C LEU A 100 10.88 10.81 -4.89
N ARG A 101 11.32 11.80 -5.65
CA ARG A 101 12.61 12.49 -5.49
C ARG A 101 13.82 11.53 -5.52
N VAL A 102 13.77 10.54 -6.41
CA VAL A 102 14.84 9.55 -6.64
C VAL A 102 15.45 9.71 -8.03
N ASP A 103 16.59 9.07 -8.30
CA ASP A 103 17.14 9.00 -9.65
C ASP A 103 16.29 8.05 -10.51
N GLN A 104 16.06 8.40 -11.78
CA GLN A 104 15.41 7.52 -12.74
C GLN A 104 16.18 6.21 -12.91
N GLN A 105 17.51 6.26 -12.85
CA GLN A 105 18.36 5.08 -13.00
C GLN A 105 18.12 4.05 -11.90
N ASP A 106 17.74 4.48 -10.70
CA ASP A 106 17.43 3.56 -9.60
C ASP A 106 16.18 2.73 -9.91
N LEU A 107 15.19 3.31 -10.58
CA LEU A 107 13.96 2.63 -11.00
C LEU A 107 14.22 1.62 -12.14
N GLU A 108 15.15 1.95 -13.03
CA GLU A 108 15.51 1.15 -14.21
C GLU A 108 16.54 0.03 -13.90
N THR A 109 16.87 -0.18 -12.62
CA THR A 109 17.86 -1.18 -12.20
C THR A 109 17.48 -2.59 -12.71
N PRO A 110 18.39 -3.34 -13.37
CA PRO A 110 18.11 -4.71 -13.79
C PRO A 110 17.68 -5.61 -12.61
N PRO A 111 16.77 -6.58 -12.81
CA PRO A 111 16.21 -7.04 -14.10
C PRO A 111 14.97 -6.27 -14.62
N SER A 112 14.78 -5.00 -14.27
CA SER A 112 13.73 -4.17 -14.88
C SER A 112 13.82 -4.16 -16.43
N TYR A 113 12.68 -4.09 -17.10
CA TYR A 113 12.62 -4.02 -18.55
C TYR A 113 11.39 -3.25 -19.04
N TYR A 114 11.50 -2.71 -20.26
CA TYR A 114 10.41 -2.02 -20.94
C TYR A 114 9.58 -2.98 -21.80
N ASP A 115 8.25 -2.88 -21.71
CA ASP A 115 7.27 -3.47 -22.65
C ASP A 115 6.39 -2.33 -23.20
N GLY A 116 6.78 -1.78 -24.35
CA GLY A 116 6.19 -0.54 -24.87
C GLY A 116 6.62 0.69 -24.03
N PRO A 117 5.68 1.55 -23.59
CA PRO A 117 6.01 2.71 -22.75
C PRO A 117 6.19 2.33 -21.27
N ASP A 118 5.71 1.17 -20.84
CA ASP A 118 5.67 0.77 -19.44
C ASP A 118 6.97 0.06 -19.03
N LEU A 119 7.48 0.41 -17.86
CA LEU A 119 8.60 -0.28 -17.22
C LEU A 119 8.07 -1.32 -16.24
N HIS A 120 8.38 -2.59 -16.49
CA HIS A 120 8.14 -3.67 -15.54
C HIS A 120 9.37 -3.86 -14.67
N ALA A 121 9.19 -3.69 -13.36
CA ALA A 121 10.28 -3.71 -12.40
C ALA A 121 10.09 -4.82 -11.34
N PRO A 122 11.21 -5.40 -10.84
CA PRO A 122 11.19 -6.47 -9.87
C PRO A 122 10.92 -5.97 -8.45
N TRP A 123 10.72 -6.91 -7.52
CA TRP A 123 10.48 -6.64 -6.11
C TRP A 123 11.42 -5.59 -5.47
N PRO A 124 12.75 -5.58 -5.68
CA PRO A 124 13.62 -4.56 -5.09
C PRO A 124 13.25 -3.13 -5.49
N THR A 125 12.82 -2.93 -6.73
CA THR A 125 12.34 -1.63 -7.22
C THR A 125 10.98 -1.30 -6.60
N THR A 126 10.08 -2.28 -6.49
CA THR A 126 8.80 -2.12 -5.77
C THR A 126 9.02 -1.67 -4.33
N GLU A 127 9.95 -2.32 -3.61
CA GLU A 127 10.28 -1.99 -2.22
C GLU A 127 10.91 -0.60 -2.11
N LEU A 128 11.81 -0.23 -3.02
CA LEU A 128 12.38 1.11 -3.11
C LEU A 128 11.28 2.18 -3.27
N ILE A 129 10.38 1.99 -4.23
CA ILE A 129 9.27 2.91 -4.50
C ILE A 129 8.38 3.03 -3.27
N GLY A 130 7.97 1.90 -2.70
CA GLY A 130 7.07 1.85 -1.56
C GLY A 130 7.65 2.50 -0.30
N ARG A 131 8.89 2.17 0.08
CA ARG A 131 9.57 2.79 1.23
C ARG A 131 9.75 4.30 1.04
N THR A 132 10.16 4.71 -0.16
CA THR A 132 10.36 6.13 -0.47
C THR A 132 9.05 6.90 -0.40
N ALA A 133 7.97 6.33 -0.97
CA ALA A 133 6.63 6.92 -0.91
C ALA A 133 6.13 7.02 0.53
N ALA A 134 6.29 5.96 1.34
CA ALA A 134 5.88 5.95 2.74
C ALA A 134 6.62 7.01 3.57
N ALA A 135 7.91 7.19 3.34
CA ALA A 135 8.71 8.20 4.04
C ALA A 135 8.33 9.64 3.64
N LEU A 136 8.02 9.87 2.35
CA LEU A 136 7.66 11.21 1.84
C LEU A 136 6.21 11.61 2.15
N TYR A 137 5.29 10.65 2.09
CA TYR A 137 3.85 10.86 2.22
C TYR A 137 3.26 10.00 3.35
N PRO A 138 3.75 10.13 4.60
CA PRO A 138 3.40 9.20 5.68
C PRO A 138 1.97 9.40 6.22
N THR A 139 1.33 10.53 5.93
CA THR A 139 0.08 10.95 6.59
C THR A 139 -1.03 9.90 6.50
N ASP A 140 -1.28 9.34 5.32
CA ASP A 140 -2.37 8.38 5.12
C ASP A 140 -2.06 7.00 5.71
N ILE A 141 -0.78 6.65 5.80
CA ILE A 141 -0.32 5.42 6.45
C ILE A 141 -0.45 5.56 7.98
N ILE A 142 -0.03 6.69 8.54
CA ILE A 142 -0.16 6.96 9.98
C ILE A 142 -1.62 7.01 10.40
N ASN A 143 -2.47 7.70 9.63
CA ASN A 143 -3.91 7.72 9.89
C ASN A 143 -4.51 6.31 9.86
N TYR A 144 -4.06 5.45 8.96
CA TYR A 144 -4.47 4.05 8.93
C TYR A 144 -4.00 3.29 10.16
N ILE A 145 -2.74 3.44 10.57
CA ILE A 145 -2.20 2.81 11.79
C ILE A 145 -3.01 3.22 13.02
N GLU A 146 -3.25 4.52 13.20
CA GLU A 146 -4.01 5.05 14.33
C GLU A 146 -5.46 4.52 14.36
N ASP A 147 -6.10 4.44 13.19
CA ASP A 147 -7.45 3.89 13.08
C ASP A 147 -7.49 2.42 13.51
N GLN A 148 -6.53 1.61 13.04
CA GLN A 148 -6.41 0.20 13.45
C GLN A 148 -6.15 0.06 14.96
N GLU A 149 -5.30 0.91 15.55
CA GLU A 149 -5.01 0.88 16.98
C GLU A 149 -6.22 1.31 17.82
N ARG A 150 -6.95 2.34 17.38
CA ARG A 150 -8.19 2.79 18.02
C ARG A 150 -9.26 1.69 18.00
N THR A 151 -9.54 1.12 16.83
CA THR A 151 -10.49 0.01 16.70
C THR A 151 -10.07 -1.18 17.56
N ALA A 152 -8.77 -1.51 17.60
CA ALA A 152 -8.27 -2.57 18.46
C ALA A 152 -8.46 -2.27 19.95
N GLN A 153 -8.28 -1.03 20.39
CA GLN A 153 -8.52 -0.61 21.76
C GLN A 153 -10.00 -0.71 22.13
N GLU A 154 -10.90 -0.30 21.24
CA GLU A 154 -12.34 -0.44 21.43
C GLU A 154 -12.75 -1.92 21.55
N HIS A 155 -12.24 -2.78 20.67
CA HIS A 155 -12.51 -4.22 20.70
C HIS A 155 -11.90 -4.89 21.95
N ALA A 156 -10.74 -4.44 22.42
CA ALA A 156 -10.13 -4.94 23.65
C ALA A 156 -10.89 -4.53 24.93
N LEU A 157 -11.75 -3.52 24.87
CA LEU A 157 -12.62 -3.11 25.98
C LEU A 157 -13.98 -3.78 25.92
N ASN A 158 -14.59 -3.83 24.72
CA ASN A 158 -16.00 -4.19 24.56
C ASN A 158 -16.21 -5.56 23.91
N GLY A 159 -15.16 -6.18 23.37
CA GLY A 159 -15.28 -7.30 22.44
C GLY A 159 -15.63 -6.81 21.03
N ASP A 160 -15.76 -7.75 20.10
CA ASP A 160 -16.08 -7.46 18.70
C ASP A 160 -17.26 -8.33 18.25
N HIS A 161 -18.22 -7.72 17.56
CA HIS A 161 -19.39 -8.37 16.99
C HIS A 161 -19.32 -8.25 15.47
N PHE A 162 -19.30 -9.38 14.77
CA PHE A 162 -19.30 -9.38 13.31
C PHE A 162 -20.21 -10.46 12.75
N THR A 163 -20.86 -10.16 11.63
CA THR A 163 -21.64 -11.13 10.88
C THR A 163 -20.75 -11.75 9.82
N SER A 164 -20.63 -13.08 9.82
CA SER A 164 -19.87 -13.81 8.83
C SER A 164 -20.57 -13.76 7.47
N ILE A 165 -19.81 -13.42 6.43
CA ILE A 165 -20.32 -13.36 5.05
C ILE A 165 -20.62 -14.77 4.50
N VAL A 166 -19.97 -15.80 5.03
CA VAL A 166 -20.04 -17.17 4.50
C VAL A 166 -21.33 -17.89 4.89
N ASP A 167 -21.78 -17.70 6.13
CA ASP A 167 -22.94 -18.38 6.71
C ASP A 167 -24.00 -17.42 7.27
N GLY A 168 -23.76 -16.11 7.23
CA GLY A 168 -24.70 -15.08 7.69
C GLY A 168 -24.95 -15.09 9.19
N GLN A 169 -24.13 -15.80 9.97
CA GLN A 169 -24.29 -15.89 11.42
C GLN A 169 -23.54 -14.77 12.13
N ASP A 170 -24.09 -14.33 13.25
CA ASP A 170 -23.45 -13.35 14.13
C ASP A 170 -22.47 -14.04 15.07
N TYR A 171 -21.24 -13.54 15.08
CA TYR A 171 -20.16 -14.00 15.93
C TYR A 171 -19.77 -12.91 16.92
N TYR A 172 -19.37 -13.35 18.11
CA TYR A 172 -18.80 -12.50 19.13
C TYR A 172 -17.40 -12.96 19.48
N ILE A 173 -16.46 -12.03 19.51
CA ILE A 173 -15.09 -12.22 19.99
C ILE A 173 -15.00 -11.52 21.34
N ALA A 174 -14.67 -12.30 22.37
CA ALA A 174 -14.44 -11.74 23.70
C ALA A 174 -13.26 -10.74 23.70
N PRO A 175 -13.27 -9.72 24.58
CA PRO A 175 -12.24 -8.68 24.60
C PRO A 175 -10.80 -9.22 24.69
N ASP A 176 -10.56 -10.23 25.54
CA ASP A 176 -9.24 -10.88 25.68
C ASP A 176 -8.78 -11.55 24.37
N GLU A 177 -9.71 -12.16 23.63
CA GLU A 177 -9.42 -12.78 22.34
C GLU A 177 -9.15 -11.74 21.26
N ALA A 178 -9.93 -10.65 21.24
CA ALA A 178 -9.71 -9.54 20.32
C ALA A 178 -8.32 -8.92 20.54
N ARG A 179 -7.97 -8.67 21.80
CA ARG A 179 -6.63 -8.18 22.18
C ARG A 179 -5.51 -9.13 21.74
N ARG A 180 -5.68 -10.43 21.97
CA ARG A 180 -4.70 -11.44 21.53
C ARG A 180 -4.52 -11.43 20.02
N ARG A 181 -5.62 -11.44 19.25
CA ARG A 181 -5.58 -11.39 17.78
C ARG A 181 -4.89 -10.13 17.26
N PHE A 182 -5.16 -8.98 17.87
CA PHE A 182 -4.49 -7.73 17.53
C PHE A 182 -2.96 -7.84 17.71
N ILE A 183 -2.51 -8.31 18.88
CA ILE A 183 -1.08 -8.46 19.19
C ILE A 183 -0.40 -9.46 18.24
N GLU A 184 -1.05 -10.58 17.95
CA GLU A 184 -0.44 -11.65 17.14
C GLU A 184 -0.46 -11.37 15.63
N ARG A 185 -1.44 -10.62 15.12
CA ARG A 185 -1.67 -10.47 13.68
C ARG A 185 -1.53 -9.04 13.18
N THR A 186 -2.18 -8.09 13.85
CA THR A 186 -2.27 -6.71 13.37
C THR A 186 -1.04 -5.90 13.78
N LEU A 187 -0.60 -6.00 15.04
CA LEU A 187 0.54 -5.23 15.54
C LEU A 187 1.82 -5.43 14.70
N PRO A 188 2.21 -6.67 14.32
CA PRO A 188 3.39 -6.87 13.46
C PRO A 188 3.24 -6.27 12.05
N GLU A 189 2.01 -6.08 11.56
CA GLU A 189 1.75 -5.38 10.29
C GLU A 189 1.91 -3.87 10.44
N LEU A 190 1.38 -3.29 11.52
CA LEU A 190 1.52 -1.87 11.84
C LEU A 190 2.99 -1.49 12.07
N ASP A 191 3.74 -2.34 12.78
CA ASP A 191 5.17 -2.12 13.01
C ASP A 191 5.97 -2.11 11.70
N ARG A 192 5.62 -2.99 10.75
CA ARG A 192 6.24 -2.96 9.41
C ARG A 192 5.91 -1.69 8.63
N LEU A 193 4.70 -1.15 8.76
CA LEU A 193 4.33 0.13 8.15
C LEU A 193 5.15 1.28 8.76
N ARG A 194 5.34 1.29 10.08
CA ARG A 194 6.24 2.25 10.76
C ARG A 194 7.68 2.12 10.28
N ASP A 195 8.17 0.89 10.11
CA ASP A 195 9.50 0.63 9.58
C ASP A 195 9.68 1.15 8.15
N TRP A 196 8.62 1.12 7.33
CA TRP A 196 8.64 1.64 5.96
C TRP A 196 8.64 3.17 5.91
N ILE A 197 7.92 3.83 6.82
CA ILE A 197 8.00 5.28 7.01
C ILE A 197 9.39 5.70 7.52
N GLY A 198 10.01 4.84 8.34
CA GLY A 198 11.26 5.08 9.05
C GLY A 198 11.00 5.43 10.51
N VAL A 199 11.66 4.70 11.42
CA VAL A 199 11.41 4.76 12.87
C VAL A 199 11.50 6.19 13.42
N GLU A 200 12.54 6.93 13.07
CA GLU A 200 12.74 8.31 13.53
C GLU A 200 11.64 9.24 13.00
N ARG A 201 11.25 9.07 11.73
CA ARG A 201 10.22 9.89 11.09
C ARG A 201 8.83 9.60 11.66
N SER A 202 8.52 8.32 11.91
CA SER A 202 7.29 7.91 12.58
C SER A 202 7.19 8.52 13.98
N ALA A 203 8.25 8.39 14.78
CA ALA A 203 8.29 8.94 16.14
C ALA A 203 8.20 10.47 16.16
N GLU A 204 8.81 11.17 15.20
CA GLU A 204 8.69 12.62 15.06
C GLU A 204 7.24 13.03 14.81
N ILE A 205 6.55 12.38 13.86
CA ILE A 205 5.17 12.72 13.50
C ILE A 205 4.21 12.40 14.65
N GLU A 206 4.36 11.23 15.28
CA GLU A 206 3.59 10.86 16.47
C GLU A 206 3.81 11.88 17.61
N GLY A 207 5.07 12.28 17.83
CA GLY A 207 5.42 13.30 18.81
C GLY A 207 4.77 14.66 18.53
N GLN A 208 4.82 15.12 17.27
CA GLN A 208 4.16 16.36 16.84
C GLN A 208 2.64 16.29 17.05
N ARG A 209 2.00 15.18 16.70
CA ARG A 209 0.56 14.97 16.90
C ARG A 209 0.17 14.96 18.38
N LEU A 210 0.93 14.27 19.22
CA LEU A 210 0.71 14.25 20.67
C LEU A 210 0.77 15.67 21.26
N LEU A 211 1.73 16.48 20.81
CA LEU A 211 1.83 17.88 21.23
C LEU A 211 0.62 18.70 20.78
N LEU A 212 0.16 18.52 19.55
CA LEU A 212 -1.04 19.20 19.02
C LEU A 212 -2.31 18.77 19.76
N ASP A 213 -2.51 17.48 20.04
CA ASP A 213 -3.66 16.98 20.83
C ASP A 213 -3.64 17.56 22.25
N ARG A 214 -2.49 17.53 22.92
CA ARG A 214 -2.35 18.15 24.26
C ARG A 214 -2.66 19.63 24.23
N LEU A 215 -2.17 20.36 23.23
CA LEU A 215 -2.48 21.78 23.06
C LEU A 215 -3.98 22.01 22.83
N GLY A 216 -4.63 21.19 22.01
CA GLY A 216 -6.07 21.23 21.79
C GLY A 216 -6.86 21.04 23.09
N ARG A 217 -6.51 20.02 23.89
CA ARG A 217 -7.15 19.78 25.20
C ARG A 217 -6.94 20.93 26.18
N VAL A 218 -5.73 21.47 26.26
CA VAL A 218 -5.45 22.65 27.11
C VAL A 218 -6.27 23.86 26.65
N THR A 219 -6.43 24.04 25.34
CA THR A 219 -7.25 25.12 24.77
C THR A 219 -8.71 24.97 25.19
N VAL A 220 -9.30 23.78 25.06
CA VAL A 220 -10.68 23.51 25.49
C VAL A 220 -10.87 23.80 26.98
N ILE A 221 -9.94 23.33 27.82
CA ILE A 221 -10.00 23.58 29.28
C ILE A 221 -9.88 25.09 29.57
N ALA A 222 -8.99 25.80 28.86
CA ALA A 222 -8.82 27.23 29.02
C ALA A 222 -10.07 28.01 28.60
N GLU A 223 -10.72 27.63 27.50
CA GLU A 223 -12.00 28.21 27.06
C GLU A 223 -13.10 27.98 28.09
N GLN A 224 -13.25 26.76 28.61
CA GLN A 224 -14.23 26.46 29.67
C GLN A 224 -13.98 27.27 30.95
N ALA A 225 -12.72 27.41 31.37
CA ALA A 225 -12.36 28.22 32.53
C ALA A 225 -12.65 29.72 32.29
N LEU A 226 -12.51 30.21 31.06
CA LEU A 226 -12.83 31.59 30.69
C LEU A 226 -14.34 31.82 30.64
N ASP A 227 -15.12 30.85 30.18
CA ASP A 227 -16.60 30.87 30.22
C ASP A 227 -17.08 30.96 31.69
N ASP A 228 -16.47 30.19 32.60
CA ASP A 228 -16.79 30.24 34.04
C ASP A 228 -16.37 31.57 34.72
N LEU A 229 -15.32 32.22 34.22
CA LEU A 229 -14.79 33.48 34.77
C LEU A 229 -15.57 34.71 34.29
N GLU A 230 -16.15 34.65 33.08
CA GLU A 230 -16.81 35.77 32.40
C GLU A 230 -17.92 36.47 33.23
N PRO A 231 -18.79 35.76 33.98
CA PRO A 231 -19.83 36.39 34.79
C PRO A 231 -19.30 37.30 35.91
N ARG A 232 -18.07 37.07 36.39
CA ARG A 232 -17.48 37.79 37.53
C ARG A 232 -16.42 38.81 37.09
N HIS A 233 -15.70 38.53 35.99
CA HIS A 233 -14.58 39.34 35.54
C HIS A 233 -14.53 39.48 34.01
N LYS A 234 -15.60 40.04 33.42
CA LYS A 234 -15.77 40.21 31.96
C LYS A 234 -14.55 40.80 31.24
N THR A 235 -13.99 41.91 31.72
CA THR A 235 -12.85 42.57 31.07
C THR A 235 -11.58 41.73 31.10
N LEU A 236 -11.37 40.95 32.16
CA LEU A 236 -10.23 40.05 32.30
C LEU A 236 -10.38 38.83 31.39
N ALA A 237 -11.56 38.21 31.37
CA ALA A 237 -11.86 37.07 30.50
C ALA A 237 -11.67 37.43 29.01
N LEU A 238 -12.13 38.62 28.60
CA LEU A 238 -11.99 39.09 27.21
C LEU A 238 -10.53 39.36 26.83
N LYS A 239 -9.71 39.84 27.77
CA LYS A 239 -8.26 39.99 27.57
C LYS A 239 -7.57 38.64 27.41
N LEU A 240 -7.86 37.68 28.30
CA LEU A 240 -7.27 36.34 28.26
C LEU A 240 -7.68 35.55 27.01
N ARG A 241 -8.93 35.69 26.53
CA ARG A 241 -9.34 35.10 25.24
C ARG A 241 -8.51 35.63 24.06
N LYS A 242 -8.21 36.94 24.04
CA LYS A 242 -7.35 37.52 23.00
C LYS A 242 -5.92 37.00 23.07
N GLU A 243 -5.37 36.85 24.27
CA GLU A 243 -4.03 36.29 24.47
C GLU A 243 -3.98 34.80 24.08
N LEU A 244 -5.00 34.02 24.41
CA LEU A 244 -5.13 32.63 23.98
C LEU A 244 -5.22 32.52 22.45
N ALA A 245 -6.04 33.35 21.80
CA ALA A 245 -6.17 33.37 20.35
C ALA A 245 -4.86 33.75 19.65
N ALA A 246 -4.13 34.74 20.18
CA ALA A 246 -2.82 35.13 19.65
C ALA A 246 -1.76 34.03 19.85
N ALA A 247 -1.81 33.29 20.97
CA ALA A 247 -0.90 32.18 21.22
C ALA A 247 -1.15 30.95 20.33
N LEU A 248 -2.38 30.81 19.82
CA LEU A 248 -2.77 29.75 18.88
C LEU A 248 -2.60 30.17 17.41
N GLU A 249 -2.28 31.43 17.14
CA GLU A 249 -2.10 31.95 15.79
C GLU A 249 -0.89 31.28 15.12
N GLY A 250 -1.13 30.58 14.01
CA GLY A 250 -0.11 29.78 13.30
C GLY A 250 -0.01 28.32 13.73
N VAL A 251 -0.75 27.90 14.76
CA VAL A 251 -0.92 26.48 15.09
C VAL A 251 -2.21 25.99 14.45
N ASN A 252 -2.12 25.23 13.36
CA ASN A 252 -3.27 24.47 12.86
C ASN A 252 -3.59 23.38 13.88
N VAL A 253 -4.46 23.71 14.84
CA VAL A 253 -5.06 22.73 15.75
C VAL A 253 -5.85 21.78 14.86
N LEU A 254 -5.37 20.53 14.73
CA LEU A 254 -6.13 19.48 14.08
C LEU A 254 -7.50 19.42 14.79
N PRO A 255 -8.62 19.29 14.05
CA PRO A 255 -9.90 19.08 14.69
C PRO A 255 -9.78 17.84 15.59
N PRO A 256 -10.46 17.82 16.75
CA PRO A 256 -10.42 16.65 17.62
C PRO A 256 -10.82 15.42 16.80
N SER A 257 -9.98 14.40 16.83
CA SER A 257 -10.29 13.09 16.25
C SER A 257 -11.61 12.65 16.87
N SER A 258 -12.66 12.64 16.05
CA SER A 258 -14.00 12.21 16.42
C SER A 258 -14.04 10.70 16.58
#